data_AF-A0A454JL07-F1
#
_entry.id   AF-A0A454JL07-F1
#
_cell.length_a   1.000
_cell.length_b   1.000
_cell.length_c   1.000
_cell.angle_alpha   90.00
_cell.angle_beta   90.00
_cell.angle_gamma   90.00
#
_symmetry.space_group_name_H-M   'P 1'
#
loop_
_entity.id
_entity.type
_entity.pdbx_description
1 polymer ?
#
loop_
_entity_poly.entity_id
_entity_poly.type
_entity_poly.pdbx_seq_one_letter_code
_entity_poly.pdbx_strand_id
1 'polypeptide(L)'
;MNMDWKQLGSAVAKLGLPLLGAALPIPGGAAIGTALAQAIGSTSADPQDILTALTANADTQLKAKQFEDTHKETMLKLQLDYQAQIYQQEVADRASARTMQVGTKSYTLPVLAYTIVGSFIAMVGSTLLGYSHVDSVLAGTLVGYLSAKAEQVIAFYFGSSKGSEDKNVLLANSVPVGKQ
;
A
#
# COMPACT_ATOMS: atom_id res chain seq x y z
N MET A 1 -5.89 -30.76 -10.77
CA MET A 1 -5.59 -29.40 -10.28
C MET A 1 -5.84 -28.46 -11.44
N ASN A 2 -6.90 -27.65 -11.40
CA ASN A 2 -7.18 -26.66 -12.44
C ASN A 2 -6.16 -25.51 -12.33
N MET A 3 -5.58 -25.11 -13.45
CA MET A 3 -4.63 -24.01 -13.51
C MET A 3 -5.35 -22.68 -13.36
N ASP A 4 -4.76 -21.77 -12.59
CA ASP A 4 -5.34 -20.45 -12.31
C ASP A 4 -4.82 -19.40 -13.30
N TRP A 5 -5.56 -18.30 -13.50
CA TRP A 5 -5.23 -17.19 -14.40
C TRP A 5 -3.86 -16.57 -14.10
N LYS A 6 -3.44 -16.58 -12.83
CA LYS A 6 -2.12 -16.14 -12.39
C LYS A 6 -0.99 -17.05 -12.89
N GLN A 7 -1.24 -18.36 -12.89
CA GLN A 7 -0.29 -19.35 -13.40
C GLN A 7 -0.20 -19.27 -14.93
N LEU A 8 -1.34 -19.05 -15.60
CA LEU A 8 -1.37 -18.78 -17.03
C LEU A 8 -0.58 -17.53 -17.40
N GLY A 9 -0.85 -16.40 -16.75
CA GLY A 9 -0.15 -15.15 -17.02
C GLY A 9 1.37 -15.29 -16.86
N SER A 10 1.80 -16.00 -15.81
CA SER A 10 3.22 -16.28 -15.58
C SER A 10 3.85 -17.16 -16.66
N ALA A 11 3.12 -18.15 -17.17
CA ALA A 11 3.62 -19.04 -18.21
C ALA A 11 3.61 -18.37 -19.59
N VAL A 12 2.59 -17.56 -19.90
CA VAL A 12 2.51 -16.74 -21.12
C VAL A 12 3.61 -15.68 -21.15
N ALA A 13 3.93 -15.05 -20.01
CA ALA A 13 5.07 -14.14 -19.90
C ALA A 13 6.40 -14.85 -20.23
N LYS A 14 6.59 -16.08 -19.76
CA LYS A 14 7.78 -16.90 -20.06
C LYS A 14 7.89 -17.32 -21.53
N LEU A 15 6.77 -17.36 -22.26
CA LEU A 15 6.73 -17.61 -23.70
C LEU A 15 7.09 -16.36 -24.54
N GLY A 16 7.41 -15.23 -23.91
CA GLY A 16 7.80 -13.99 -24.59
C GLY A 16 6.63 -13.06 -24.93
N LEU A 17 5.48 -13.24 -24.25
CA LEU A 17 4.27 -12.43 -24.37
C LEU A 17 4.03 -11.64 -23.07
N PRO A 18 4.82 -10.59 -22.80
CA PRO A 18 4.83 -9.91 -21.50
C PRO A 18 3.54 -9.13 -21.22
N LEU A 19 2.89 -8.52 -22.22
CA LEU A 19 1.66 -7.76 -21.97
C LEU A 19 0.50 -8.71 -21.69
N LEU A 20 0.37 -9.81 -22.43
CA LEU A 20 -0.63 -10.83 -22.12
C LEU A 20 -0.37 -11.45 -20.74
N GLY A 21 0.88 -11.74 -20.43
CA GLY A 21 1.25 -12.28 -19.13
C GLY A 21 0.91 -11.36 -17.95
N ALA A 22 0.99 -10.04 -18.14
CA ALA A 22 0.61 -9.03 -17.16
C ALA A 22 -0.90 -8.76 -17.11
N ALA A 23 -1.60 -8.86 -18.24
CA ALA A 23 -3.02 -8.53 -18.34
C ALA A 23 -3.96 -9.67 -17.91
N LEU A 24 -3.59 -10.94 -18.16
CA LEU A 24 -4.37 -12.12 -17.76
C LEU A 24 -4.65 -12.25 -16.25
N PRO A 25 -3.72 -11.96 -15.32
CA PRO A 25 -3.96 -12.09 -13.88
C PRO A 25 -4.75 -10.92 -13.26
N ILE A 26 -5.06 -9.87 -14.01
CA ILE A 26 -5.78 -8.68 -13.53
C ILE A 26 -7.30 -8.95 -13.56
N PRO A 27 -8.12 -8.36 -12.67
CA PRO A 27 -9.58 -8.40 -12.79
C PRO A 27 -10.04 -7.90 -14.17
N GLY A 28 -10.75 -8.74 -14.92
CA GLY A 28 -11.09 -8.50 -16.34
C GLY A 28 -10.15 -9.19 -17.34
N GLY A 29 -9.00 -9.71 -16.89
CA GLY A 29 -8.04 -10.49 -17.67
C GLY A 29 -8.60 -11.80 -18.22
N ALA A 30 -9.62 -12.38 -17.59
CA ALA A 30 -10.35 -13.53 -18.12
C ALA A 30 -11.01 -13.23 -19.48
N ALA A 31 -11.49 -12.01 -19.70
CA ALA A 31 -12.04 -11.59 -20.99
C ALA A 31 -10.95 -11.56 -22.08
N ILE A 32 -9.76 -11.06 -21.73
CA ILE A 32 -8.58 -11.09 -22.62
C ILE A 32 -8.18 -12.54 -22.91
N GLY A 33 -8.22 -13.42 -21.90
CA GLY A 33 -8.01 -14.86 -22.05
C GLY A 33 -8.99 -15.51 -23.02
N THR A 34 -10.28 -15.18 -22.93
CA THR A 34 -11.32 -15.70 -23.84
C THR A 34 -11.12 -15.21 -25.28
N ALA A 35 -10.74 -13.93 -25.46
CA ALA A 35 -10.46 -13.36 -26.77
C ALA A 35 -9.19 -13.96 -27.38
N LEU A 36 -8.16 -14.18 -26.57
CA LEU A 36 -6.94 -14.88 -26.98
C LEU A 36 -7.24 -16.33 -27.39
N ALA A 37 -8.06 -17.05 -26.61
CA ALA A 37 -8.49 -18.42 -26.91
C ALA A 37 -9.16 -18.51 -28.28
N GLN A 38 -10.05 -17.56 -28.61
CA GLN A 38 -10.68 -17.47 -29.93
C GLN A 38 -9.67 -17.16 -31.04
N ALA A 39 -8.73 -16.24 -30.81
CA ALA A 39 -7.72 -15.86 -31.79
C ALA A 39 -6.73 -16.99 -32.13
N ILE A 40 -6.35 -17.80 -31.13
CA ILE A 40 -5.43 -18.93 -31.32
C ILE A 40 -6.14 -20.23 -31.72
N GLY A 41 -7.48 -20.26 -31.68
CA GLY A 41 -8.28 -21.45 -32.00
C GLY A 41 -8.24 -22.52 -30.92
N SER A 42 -8.15 -22.12 -29.65
CA SER A 42 -8.20 -23.04 -28.51
C SER A 42 -9.57 -23.71 -28.39
N THR A 43 -9.59 -24.96 -27.92
CA THR A 43 -10.81 -25.76 -27.75
C THR A 43 -11.71 -25.24 -26.63
N SER A 44 -11.11 -24.59 -25.62
CA SER A 44 -11.79 -23.92 -24.52
C SER A 44 -11.11 -22.58 -24.18
N ALA A 45 -11.83 -21.71 -23.48
CA ALA A 45 -11.30 -20.52 -22.83
C ALA A 45 -10.68 -20.80 -21.45
N ASP A 46 -10.55 -22.08 -21.08
CA ASP A 46 -9.91 -22.48 -19.84
C ASP A 46 -8.40 -22.19 -19.86
N PRO A 47 -7.81 -21.76 -18.72
CA PRO A 47 -6.39 -21.42 -18.66
C PRO A 47 -5.46 -22.57 -19.09
N GLN A 48 -5.81 -23.82 -18.78
CA GLN A 48 -5.00 -24.99 -19.17
C GLN A 48 -4.99 -25.21 -20.68
N ASP A 49 -6.13 -25.03 -21.33
CA ASP A 49 -6.29 -25.30 -22.75
C ASP A 49 -5.63 -24.20 -23.59
N ILE A 50 -5.71 -22.94 -23.13
CA ILE A 50 -4.99 -21.82 -23.74
C ILE A 50 -3.48 -22.06 -23.69
N LEU A 51 -2.95 -22.48 -22.53
CA LEU A 51 -1.52 -22.79 -22.40
C LEU A 51 -1.10 -23.95 -23.29
N THR A 52 -1.92 -24.99 -23.35
CA THR A 52 -1.65 -26.17 -24.18
C THR A 52 -1.65 -25.79 -25.66
N ALA A 53 -2.60 -24.98 -26.10
CA ALA A 53 -2.65 -24.46 -27.47
C ALA A 53 -1.43 -23.58 -27.81
N LEU A 54 -0.96 -22.76 -26.86
CA LEU A 54 0.24 -21.91 -27.03
C LEU A 54 1.55 -22.71 -27.03
N THR A 55 1.63 -23.81 -26.31
CA THR A 55 2.84 -24.65 -26.26
C THR A 55 2.88 -25.73 -27.35
N ALA A 56 1.72 -26.11 -27.90
CA ALA A 56 1.62 -27.14 -28.93
C ALA A 56 2.16 -26.71 -30.31
N ASN A 57 2.01 -25.45 -30.70
CA ASN A 57 2.36 -24.98 -32.05
C ASN A 57 3.10 -23.64 -32.03
N ALA A 58 4.09 -23.47 -32.92
CA ALA A 58 4.77 -22.18 -33.08
C ALA A 58 3.85 -21.12 -33.73
N ASP A 59 2.92 -21.54 -34.59
CA ASP A 59 1.94 -20.65 -35.24
C ASP A 59 0.95 -20.02 -34.25
N THR A 60 0.57 -20.72 -33.18
CA THR A 60 -0.32 -20.16 -32.16
C THR A 60 0.39 -19.11 -31.32
N GLN A 61 1.70 -19.24 -31.09
CA GLN A 61 2.51 -18.20 -30.44
C GLN A 61 2.63 -16.95 -31.32
N LEU A 62 2.78 -17.12 -32.64
CA LEU A 62 2.77 -16.01 -33.60
C LEU A 62 1.42 -15.27 -33.59
N LYS A 63 0.30 -16.00 -33.60
CA LYS A 63 -1.04 -15.40 -33.48
C LYS A 63 -1.25 -14.70 -32.15
N ALA A 64 -0.77 -15.28 -31.06
CA ALA A 64 -0.82 -14.65 -29.74
C ALA A 64 0.00 -13.36 -29.70
N LYS A 65 1.15 -13.32 -30.36
CA LYS A 65 1.97 -12.11 -30.49
C LYS A 65 1.28 -11.03 -31.33
N GLN A 66 0.66 -11.40 -32.44
CA GLN A 66 -0.16 -10.47 -33.24
C GLN A 66 -1.35 -9.93 -32.45
N PHE A 67 -1.99 -10.79 -31.64
CA PHE A 67 -3.06 -10.39 -30.74
C PHE A 67 -2.56 -9.40 -29.67
N GLU A 68 -1.39 -9.66 -29.08
CA GLU A 68 -0.71 -8.76 -28.15
C GLU A 68 -0.42 -7.40 -28.78
N ASP A 69 0.13 -7.38 -29.99
CA ASP A 69 0.44 -6.15 -30.73
C ASP A 69 -0.82 -5.35 -31.07
N THR A 70 -1.90 -6.04 -31.48
CA THR A 70 -3.19 -5.41 -31.85
C THR A 70 -3.90 -4.80 -30.64
N HIS A 71 -3.86 -5.47 -29.50
CA HIS A 71 -4.61 -5.06 -28.30
C HIS A 71 -3.74 -4.40 -27.23
N LYS A 72 -2.49 -4.06 -27.55
CA LYS A 72 -1.51 -3.45 -26.64
C LYS A 72 -2.09 -2.27 -25.88
N GLU A 73 -2.73 -1.34 -26.56
CA GLU A 73 -3.30 -0.13 -25.93
C GLU A 73 -4.41 -0.47 -24.93
N THR A 74 -5.28 -1.44 -25.28
CA THR A 74 -6.39 -1.86 -24.41
C THR A 74 -5.85 -2.55 -23.15
N MET A 75 -4.84 -3.41 -23.30
CA MET A 75 -4.19 -4.08 -22.17
C MET A 75 -3.46 -3.08 -21.27
N LEU A 76 -2.74 -2.12 -21.86
CA LEU A 76 -2.05 -1.09 -21.09
C LEU A 76 -3.04 -0.21 -20.32
N LYS A 77 -4.16 0.17 -20.96
CA LYS A 77 -5.22 0.95 -20.33
C LYS A 77 -5.86 0.19 -19.17
N LEU A 78 -6.19 -1.09 -19.36
CA LEU A 78 -6.74 -1.93 -18.29
C LEU A 78 -5.77 -2.05 -17.12
N GLN A 79 -4.46 -2.16 -17.38
CA GLN A 79 -3.44 -2.23 -16.35
C GLN A 79 -3.27 -0.90 -15.59
N LEU A 80 -3.38 0.23 -16.28
CA LEU A 80 -3.39 1.56 -15.66
C LEU A 80 -4.64 1.76 -14.81
N ASP A 81 -5.82 1.40 -15.32
CA ASP A 81 -7.09 1.49 -14.59
C ASP A 81 -7.07 0.61 -13.33
N TYR A 82 -6.51 -0.60 -13.43
CA TYR A 82 -6.33 -1.48 -12.28
C TYR A 82 -5.38 -0.88 -11.23
N GLN A 83 -4.24 -0.33 -11.64
CA GLN A 83 -3.33 0.36 -10.72
C GLN A 83 -3.99 1.58 -10.09
N ALA A 84 -4.77 2.36 -10.86
CA ALA A 84 -5.51 3.49 -10.35
C ALA A 84 -6.57 3.06 -9.33
N GLN A 85 -7.25 1.93 -9.54
CA GLN A 85 -8.21 1.38 -8.58
C GLN A 85 -7.52 0.93 -7.28
N ILE A 86 -6.38 0.22 -7.36
CA ILE A 86 -5.60 -0.15 -6.17
C ILE A 86 -5.17 1.11 -5.42
N TYR A 87 -4.61 2.09 -6.14
CA TYR A 87 -4.17 3.34 -5.52
C TYR A 87 -5.33 4.09 -4.85
N GLN A 88 -6.50 4.16 -5.51
CA GLN A 88 -7.70 4.77 -4.94
C GLN A 88 -8.18 4.01 -3.70
N GLN A 89 -8.15 2.67 -3.70
CA GLN A 89 -8.48 1.86 -2.53
C GLN A 89 -7.50 2.11 -1.38
N GLU A 90 -6.19 2.16 -1.64
CA GLU A 90 -5.19 2.46 -0.61
C GLU A 90 -5.33 3.88 -0.03
N VAL A 91 -5.70 4.85 -0.88
CA VAL A 91 -6.00 6.23 -0.44
C VAL A 91 -7.29 6.24 0.37
N ALA A 92 -8.33 5.53 -0.07
CA ALA A 92 -9.59 5.41 0.63
C ALA A 92 -9.44 4.69 1.99
N ASP A 93 -8.62 3.65 2.08
CA ASP A 93 -8.32 2.95 3.33
C ASP A 93 -7.55 3.86 4.30
N ARG A 94 -6.58 4.64 3.80
CA ARG A 94 -5.89 5.65 4.62
C ARG A 94 -6.82 6.76 5.07
N ALA A 95 -7.71 7.24 4.20
CA ALA A 95 -8.72 8.22 4.54
C ALA A 95 -9.74 7.67 5.55
N SER A 96 -10.16 6.41 5.39
CA SER A 96 -11.06 5.70 6.30
C SER A 96 -10.41 5.51 7.68
N ALA A 97 -9.13 5.14 7.74
CA ALA A 97 -8.38 5.07 8.99
C ALA A 97 -8.33 6.44 9.72
N ARG A 98 -8.17 7.53 8.97
CA ARG A 98 -8.22 8.91 9.51
C ARG A 98 -9.63 9.30 9.95
N THR A 99 -10.65 8.89 9.20
CA THR A 99 -12.06 9.15 9.51
C THR A 99 -12.53 8.34 10.71
N MET A 100 -12.01 7.13 10.92
CA MET A 100 -12.21 6.34 12.14
C MET A 100 -11.58 7.02 13.37
N GLN A 101 -10.37 7.59 13.25
CA GLN A 101 -9.78 8.37 14.34
C GLN A 101 -10.59 9.62 14.70
N VAL A 102 -11.19 10.30 13.72
CA VAL A 102 -12.02 11.50 13.94
C VAL A 102 -13.45 11.14 14.38
N GLY A 103 -14.02 10.06 13.83
CA GLY A 103 -15.41 9.64 14.02
C GLY A 103 -15.66 8.83 15.28
N THR A 104 -14.68 8.08 15.78
CA THR A 104 -14.88 7.24 16.98
C THR A 104 -15.03 8.08 18.25
N LYS A 105 -14.70 9.39 18.25
CA LYS A 105 -14.70 10.25 19.46
C LYS A 105 -14.19 9.46 20.68
N SER A 106 -13.14 8.66 20.46
CA SER A 106 -12.76 7.66 21.44
C SER A 106 -12.04 8.40 22.55
N TYR A 107 -12.74 8.63 23.66
CA TYR A 107 -12.16 9.23 24.86
C TYR A 107 -10.97 8.42 25.39
N THR A 108 -10.71 7.19 24.90
CA THR A 108 -9.51 6.41 25.22
C THR A 108 -8.21 7.16 24.96
N LEU A 109 -8.07 7.91 23.86
CA LEU A 109 -6.80 8.59 23.58
C LEU A 109 -6.51 9.76 24.54
N PRO A 110 -7.47 10.67 24.82
CA PRO A 110 -7.27 11.68 25.86
C PRO A 110 -7.22 11.08 27.27
N VAL A 111 -8.03 10.06 27.60
CA VAL A 111 -8.00 9.41 28.92
C VAL A 111 -6.67 8.71 29.17
N LEU A 112 -6.10 8.02 28.18
CA LEU A 112 -4.79 7.39 28.30
C LEU A 112 -3.69 8.44 28.44
N ALA A 113 -3.76 9.54 27.68
CA ALA A 113 -2.84 10.66 27.83
C ALA A 113 -2.93 11.29 29.24
N TYR A 114 -4.12 11.57 29.75
CA TYR A 114 -4.32 12.09 31.11
C TYR A 114 -3.88 11.09 32.19
N THR A 115 -4.06 9.79 31.97
CA THR A 115 -3.62 8.75 32.91
C THR A 115 -2.09 8.68 32.98
N ILE A 116 -1.41 8.75 31.83
CA ILE A 116 0.06 8.75 31.77
C ILE A 116 0.63 10.04 32.37
N VAL A 117 0.09 11.21 32.00
CA VAL A 117 0.54 12.49 32.55
C VAL A 117 0.22 12.59 34.05
N GLY A 118 -0.96 12.13 34.48
CA GLY A 118 -1.39 12.15 35.88
C GLY A 118 -0.58 11.21 36.78
N SER A 119 -0.34 9.97 36.35
CA SER A 119 0.54 9.03 37.08
C SER A 119 1.98 9.56 37.16
N PHE A 120 2.43 10.25 36.12
CA PHE A 120 3.74 10.88 36.10
C PHE A 120 3.86 12.07 37.06
N ILE A 121 2.91 13.02 37.04
CA ILE A 121 2.88 14.16 37.97
C ILE A 121 2.77 13.66 39.42
N ALA A 122 1.97 12.62 39.67
CA ALA A 122 1.87 11.99 40.98
C ALA A 122 3.21 11.39 41.44
N MET A 123 3.94 10.70 40.55
CA MET A 123 5.27 10.15 40.85
C MET A 123 6.29 11.26 41.16
N VAL A 124 6.37 12.30 40.33
CA VAL A 124 7.29 13.44 40.57
C VAL A 124 6.91 14.21 41.82
N GLY A 125 5.62 14.47 42.04
CA GLY A 125 5.11 15.11 43.26
C GLY A 125 5.45 14.30 44.51
N SER A 126 5.28 12.98 44.48
CA SER A 126 5.65 12.10 45.60
C SER A 126 7.16 12.09 45.88
N THR A 127 7.98 12.26 44.85
CA THR A 127 9.45 12.32 44.97
C THR A 127 9.92 13.67 45.50
N LEU A 128 9.36 14.78 45.00
CA LEU A 128 9.70 16.14 45.46
C LEU A 128 9.17 16.47 46.86
N LEU A 129 8.00 15.94 47.25
CA LEU A 129 7.44 16.10 48.59
C LEU A 129 8.11 15.21 49.64
N GLY A 130 9.15 14.46 49.28
CA GLY A 130 9.98 13.68 50.21
C GLY A 130 9.39 12.35 50.64
N TYR A 131 8.30 11.88 50.01
CA TYR A 131 7.70 10.56 50.28
C TYR A 131 8.46 9.40 49.61
N SER A 132 9.34 9.69 48.64
CA SER A 132 10.16 8.69 47.95
C SER A 132 11.64 9.06 48.01
N HIS A 133 12.46 8.18 48.59
CA HIS A 133 13.91 8.33 48.65
C HIS A 133 14.52 7.87 47.33
N VAL A 134 14.54 8.76 46.34
CA VAL A 134 15.22 8.52 45.06
C VAL A 134 16.59 9.19 45.10
N ASP A 135 17.63 8.43 44.79
CA ASP A 135 19.00 8.93 44.68
C ASP A 135 19.07 10.12 43.70
N SER A 136 19.87 11.14 44.00
CA SER A 136 19.99 12.38 43.21
C SER A 136 20.30 12.12 41.73
N VAL A 137 21.04 11.05 41.40
CA VAL A 137 21.40 10.68 40.03
C VAL A 137 20.20 10.06 39.30
N LEU A 138 19.43 9.23 40.01
CA LEU A 138 18.17 8.68 39.51
C LEU A 138 17.13 9.78 39.30
N ALA A 139 17.05 10.76 40.21
CA ALA A 139 16.13 11.90 40.07
C ALA A 139 16.43 12.73 38.81
N GLY A 140 17.70 13.06 38.54
CA GLY A 140 18.08 13.78 37.32
C GLY A 140 17.79 12.98 36.04
N THR A 141 17.99 11.67 36.08
CA THR A 141 17.69 10.77 34.95
C THR A 141 16.20 10.69 34.66
N LEU A 142 15.36 10.59 35.71
CA LEU A 142 13.90 10.57 35.58
C LEU A 142 13.35 11.90 35.02
N VAL A 143 13.92 13.03 35.43
CA VAL A 143 13.57 14.35 34.86
C VAL A 143 13.99 14.45 33.38
N GLY A 144 15.15 13.90 33.00
CA GLY A 144 15.58 13.83 31.61
C GLY A 144 14.63 13.01 30.73
N TYR A 145 14.25 11.81 31.18
CA TYR A 145 13.27 10.99 30.48
C TYR A 145 11.90 11.66 30.36
N LEU A 146 11.49 12.39 31.41
CA LEU A 146 10.25 13.17 31.39
C LEU A 146 10.27 14.22 30.29
N SER A 147 11.32 15.04 30.23
CA SER A 147 11.38 16.16 29.29
C SER A 147 11.25 15.64 27.84
N ALA A 148 11.92 14.54 27.52
CA ALA A 148 11.85 13.90 26.21
C ALA A 148 10.45 13.34 25.88
N LYS A 149 9.74 12.77 26.85
CA LYS A 149 8.38 12.24 26.63
C LYS A 149 7.33 13.35 26.58
N ALA A 150 7.48 14.42 27.35
CA ALA A 150 6.64 15.60 27.26
C ALA A 150 6.77 16.27 25.89
N GLU A 151 8.00 16.43 25.38
CA GLU A 151 8.24 16.90 24.00
C GLU A 151 7.58 15.99 22.96
N GLN A 152 7.62 14.67 23.14
CA GLN A 152 6.97 13.73 22.22
C GLN A 152 5.44 13.87 22.19
N VAL A 153 4.81 14.10 23.34
CA VAL A 153 3.36 14.33 23.44
C VAL A 153 2.98 15.71 22.86
N ILE A 154 3.78 16.74 23.13
CA ILE A 154 3.61 18.07 22.55
C ILE A 154 3.79 18.00 21.03
N ALA A 155 4.80 17.30 20.51
CA ALA A 155 5.02 17.11 19.08
C ALA A 155 3.88 16.35 18.39
N PHE A 156 3.27 15.38 19.09
CA PHE A 156 2.09 14.66 18.60
C PHE A 156 0.85 15.57 18.53
N TYR A 157 0.58 16.36 19.58
CA TYR A 157 -0.59 17.24 19.63
C TYR A 157 -0.45 18.54 18.82
N PHE A 158 0.74 19.16 18.82
CA PHE A 158 1.03 20.44 18.16
C PHE A 158 1.66 20.29 16.77
N GLY A 159 1.93 19.08 16.30
CA GLY A 159 1.93 18.81 14.86
C GLY A 159 3.28 18.64 14.18
N SER A 160 4.06 17.64 14.60
CA SER A 160 5.08 17.03 13.72
C SER A 160 4.45 16.40 12.44
N SER A 161 3.22 15.87 12.57
CA SER A 161 2.49 15.28 11.44
C SER A 161 1.89 16.31 10.47
N LYS A 162 1.44 17.48 10.96
CA LYS A 162 0.98 18.59 10.09
C LYS A 162 2.12 19.16 9.25
N GLY A 163 3.29 19.38 9.86
CA GLY A 163 4.46 19.86 9.13
C GLY A 163 4.97 18.88 8.07
N SER A 164 4.76 17.57 8.24
CA SER A 164 5.12 16.57 7.22
C SER A 164 4.10 16.50 6.08
N GLU A 165 2.81 16.67 6.38
CA GLU A 165 1.74 16.76 5.39
C GLU A 165 1.90 18.02 4.51
N ASP A 166 2.17 19.17 5.12
CA ASP A 166 2.46 20.42 4.40
C ASP A 166 3.73 20.31 3.54
N LYS A 167 4.80 19.69 4.06
CA LYS A 167 6.02 19.44 3.28
C LYS A 167 5.75 18.52 2.09
N ASN A 168 4.97 17.46 2.26
CA ASN A 168 4.71 16.52 1.18
C ASN A 168 3.81 17.16 0.10
N VAL A 169 2.84 17.99 0.50
CA VAL A 169 2.02 18.79 -0.43
C VAL A 169 2.86 19.86 -1.14
N LEU A 170 3.76 20.55 -0.43
CA LEU A 170 4.67 21.53 -1.03
C LEU A 170 5.68 20.87 -1.97
N LEU A 171 6.18 19.67 -1.65
CA LEU A 171 7.07 18.89 -2.51
C LEU A 171 6.34 18.37 -3.76
N ALA A 172 5.10 17.89 -3.62
CA ALA A 172 4.26 17.46 -4.73
C ALA A 172 3.91 18.62 -5.69
N ASN A 173 3.77 19.84 -5.17
CA ASN A 173 3.53 21.05 -5.95
C ASN A 173 4.82 21.79 -6.36
N SER A 174 5.98 21.34 -5.90
CA SER A 174 7.26 21.96 -6.27
C SER A 174 7.72 21.43 -7.64
N VAL A 175 8.14 22.34 -8.52
CA VAL A 175 8.74 21.97 -9.79
C VAL A 175 10.12 21.37 -9.52
N PRO A 176 10.45 20.16 -10.03
CA PRO A 176 11.78 19.59 -9.85
C PRO A 176 12.82 20.56 -10.41
N VAL A 177 13.81 20.95 -9.61
CA VAL A 177 14.98 21.67 -10.12
C VAL A 177 15.74 20.71 -11.02
N GLY A 178 15.47 20.79 -12.31
CA GLY A 178 16.21 20.09 -13.35
C GLY A 178 17.68 20.46 -13.28
N LYS A 179 18.54 19.45 -13.32
CA LYS A 179 19.99 19.60 -13.45
C LYS A 179 20.30 20.51 -14.64
N GLN A 180 20.92 21.66 -14.37
CA GLN A 180 21.82 22.31 -15.33
C GLN A 180 23.19 21.65 -15.25
#